data_AF-A0A2S5D385-F1
#
_entry.id   AF-A0A2S5D385-F1
#
_cell.length_a   1.000
_cell.length_b   1.000
_cell.length_c   1.000
_cell.angle_alpha   90.00
_cell.angle_beta   90.00
_cell.angle_gamma   90.00
#
_symmetry.space_group_name_H-M   'P 1'
#
loop_
_entity.id
_entity.type
_entity.pdbx_description
1 polymer ?
#
loop_
_entity_poly.entity_id
_entity_poly.type
_entity_poly.pdbx_seq_one_letter_code
_entity_poly.pdbx_strand_id
1 'polypeptide(L)'
;MIGTNEITYLEKTLNQLTIANEKLSTDIHHQDYRFKDLQKYMVEYKSELDKFEMYNYQQPLRMIDKRGFAHVTEREHIRKLNTSILLHQFYSIYTIELWTRYFKWPFK
;
A
#
# COMPACT_ATOMS: atom_id res chain seq x y z
N MET A 1 -31.23 0.42 -4.08
CA MET A 1 -30.48 -0.57 -3.28
C MET A 1 -29.16 -0.78 -3.99
N ILE A 2 -28.03 -0.55 -3.33
CA ILE A 2 -26.75 -1.12 -3.77
C ILE A 2 -26.99 -2.63 -3.87
N GLY A 3 -26.74 -3.20 -5.05
CA GLY A 3 -26.96 -4.63 -5.25
C GLY A 3 -26.07 -5.41 -4.30
N THR A 4 -26.55 -6.51 -3.72
CA THR A 4 -25.74 -7.42 -2.90
C THR A 4 -24.41 -7.78 -3.57
N ASN A 5 -24.41 -7.89 -4.89
CA ASN A 5 -23.21 -8.12 -5.71
C ASN A 5 -22.15 -6.99 -5.62
N GLU A 6 -22.57 -5.73 -5.50
CA GLU A 6 -21.68 -4.57 -5.43
C GLU A 6 -21.01 -4.48 -4.05
N ILE A 7 -21.75 -4.75 -2.97
CA ILE A 7 -21.18 -4.82 -1.62
C ILE A 7 -20.12 -5.93 -1.55
N THR A 8 -20.47 -7.13 -2.02
CA THR A 8 -19.52 -8.26 -2.03
C THR A 8 -18.29 -7.97 -2.90
N TYR A 9 -18.46 -7.28 -4.03
CA TYR A 9 -17.33 -6.85 -4.85
C TYR A 9 -16.41 -5.89 -4.10
N LEU A 10 -16.97 -4.84 -3.48
CA LEU A 10 -16.20 -3.84 -2.72
C LEU A 10 -15.47 -4.46 -1.52
N GLU A 11 -16.12 -5.36 -0.79
CA GLU A 11 -15.50 -6.10 0.32
C GLU A 11 -14.33 -6.97 -0.16
N LYS A 12 -14.51 -7.69 -1.28
CA LYS A 12 -13.45 -8.49 -1.88
C LYS A 12 -12.26 -7.61 -2.31
N THR A 13 -12.54 -6.50 -2.96
CA THR A 13 -11.50 -5.54 -3.38
C THR A 13 -10.77 -4.96 -2.17
N LEU A 14 -11.49 -4.57 -1.10
CA LEU A 14 -10.89 -4.06 0.13
C LEU A 14 -9.97 -5.09 0.79
N ASN A 15 -10.37 -6.36 0.82
CA ASN A 15 -9.55 -7.44 1.35
C ASN A 15 -8.26 -7.62 0.51
N GLN A 16 -8.39 -7.65 -0.82
CA GLN A 16 -7.23 -7.76 -1.73
C GLN A 16 -6.25 -6.60 -1.55
N LEU A 17 -6.75 -5.36 -1.44
CA LEU A 17 -5.93 -4.18 -1.20
C LEU A 17 -5.25 -4.21 0.17
N THR A 18 -5.93 -4.74 1.20
CA THR A 18 -5.36 -4.91 2.54
C THR A 18 -4.18 -5.89 2.52
N ILE A 19 -4.36 -7.07 1.91
CA ILE A 19 -3.30 -8.07 1.75
C ILE A 19 -2.11 -7.48 0.97
N ALA A 20 -2.37 -6.76 -0.12
CA ALA A 20 -1.33 -6.12 -0.91
C ALA A 20 -0.56 -5.06 -0.11
N ASN A 21 -1.25 -4.26 0.71
CA ASN A 21 -0.62 -3.26 1.57
C ASN A 21 0.28 -3.89 2.65
N GLU A 22 -0.14 -4.99 3.26
CA GLU A 22 0.66 -5.74 4.25
C GLU A 22 1.92 -6.34 3.62
N LYS A 23 1.76 -6.93 2.43
CA LYS A 23 2.88 -7.46 1.65
C LYS A 23 3.88 -6.38 1.29
N LEU A 24 3.44 -5.26 0.73
CA LEU A 24 4.31 -4.14 0.40
C LEU A 24 5.00 -3.57 1.63
N SER A 25 4.31 -3.50 2.78
CA SER A 25 4.92 -3.03 4.02
C SER A 25 6.05 -3.93 4.49
N THR A 26 5.86 -5.24 4.40
CA THR A 26 6.88 -6.26 4.68
C THR A 26 8.06 -6.15 3.71
N ASP A 27 7.77 -6.03 2.41
CA ASP A 27 8.80 -5.91 1.36
C ASP A 27 9.64 -4.63 1.52
N ILE A 28 9.01 -3.50 1.83
CA ILE A 28 9.70 -2.23 2.12
C ILE A 28 10.63 -2.40 3.32
N HIS A 29 10.18 -3.06 4.40
CA HIS A 29 11.00 -3.28 5.59
C HIS A 29 12.23 -4.15 5.27
N HIS A 30 12.05 -5.23 4.51
CA HIS A 30 13.17 -6.07 4.07
C HIS A 30 14.13 -5.32 3.14
N GLN A 31 13.63 -4.46 2.26
CA GLN A 31 14.46 -3.63 1.39
C GLN A 31 15.28 -2.61 2.18
N ASP A 32 14.68 -1.93 3.17
CA ASP A 32 15.37 -1.00 4.06
C ASP A 32 16.49 -1.70 4.84
N TYR A 33 16.22 -2.90 5.38
CA TYR A 33 17.25 -3.71 6.04
C TYR A 33 18.42 -4.02 5.10
N ARG A 34 18.14 -4.52 3.90
CA ARG A 34 19.17 -4.85 2.90
C ARG A 34 19.96 -3.64 2.44
N PHE A 35 19.31 -2.48 2.31
CA PHE A 35 19.97 -1.23 1.97
C PHE A 35 20.97 -0.83 3.05
N LYS A 36 20.53 -0.81 4.31
CA LYS A 36 21.35 -0.45 5.47
C LYS A 36 22.52 -1.40 5.67
N ASP A 37 22.28 -2.69 5.52
CA ASP A 37 23.31 -3.73 5.65
C ASP A 37 24.42 -3.55 4.58
N LEU A 38 24.02 -3.39 3.32
CA LEU A 38 24.97 -3.15 2.23
C LEU A 38 25.72 -1.81 2.39
N GLN A 39 25.00 -0.75 2.79
CA GLN A 39 25.60 0.54 3.05
C GLN A 39 26.63 0.46 4.18
N LYS A 40 26.30 -0.25 5.27
CA LYS A 40 27.18 -0.48 6.41
C LYS A 40 28.44 -1.22 5.97
N TYR A 41 28.31 -2.32 5.22
CA TYR A 41 29.45 -3.05 4.67
C TYR A 41 30.38 -2.15 3.84
N MET A 42 29.83 -1.34 2.93
CA MET A 42 30.63 -0.42 2.11
C MET A 42 31.37 0.64 2.92
N VAL A 43 30.83 1.05 4.07
CA VAL A 43 31.46 2.02 4.97
C VAL A 43 32.55 1.35 5.81
N GLU A 44 32.25 0.19 6.40
CA GLU A 44 33.18 -0.54 7.28
C GLU A 44 34.42 -1.02 6.54
N TYR A 45 34.25 -1.55 5.33
CA TYR A 45 35.34 -2.14 4.54
C TYR A 45 35.87 -1.17 3.48
N LYS A 46 35.58 0.14 3.58
CA LYS A 46 35.92 1.13 2.55
C LYS A 46 37.40 1.16 2.17
N SER A 47 38.30 0.92 3.12
CA SER A 47 39.75 0.88 2.88
C SER A 47 40.23 -0.40 2.20
N GLU A 48 39.44 -1.47 2.29
CA GLU A 48 39.73 -2.79 1.74
C GLU A 48 39.12 -2.96 0.35
N LEU A 49 38.02 -2.24 0.07
CA LEU A 49 37.32 -2.26 -1.19
C LEU A 49 38.05 -1.46 -2.26
N ASP A 50 38.30 -2.09 -3.40
CA ASP A 50 38.82 -1.38 -4.56
C ASP A 50 37.74 -0.55 -5.28
N LYS A 51 38.14 0.25 -6.29
CA LYS A 51 37.20 1.10 -7.04
C LYS A 51 36.14 0.32 -7.82
N PHE A 52 36.48 -0.87 -8.33
CA PHE A 52 35.57 -1.72 -9.07
C PHE A 52 34.58 -2.40 -8.13
N GLU A 53 35.03 -2.90 -6.99
CA GLU A 53 34.19 -3.47 -5.94
C GLU A 53 33.22 -2.42 -5.39
N MET A 54 33.72 -1.22 -5.06
CA MET A 54 32.88 -0.11 -4.62
C MET A 54 31.81 0.23 -5.66
N TYR A 55 32.16 0.28 -6.95
CA TYR A 55 31.19 0.49 -8.03
C TYR A 55 30.17 -0.66 -8.12
N ASN A 56 30.62 -1.91 -8.00
CA ASN A 56 29.78 -3.09 -8.04
C ASN A 56 28.77 -3.12 -6.91
N TYR A 57 29.10 -2.60 -5.71
CA TYR A 57 28.15 -2.47 -4.60
C TYR A 57 27.23 -1.25 -4.71
N GLN A 58 27.66 -0.17 -5.37
CA GLN A 58 26.79 0.99 -5.63
C GLN A 58 25.60 0.66 -6.55
N GLN A 59 25.78 -0.25 -7.52
CA GLN A 59 24.70 -0.66 -8.42
C GLN A 59 23.50 -1.33 -7.69
N PRO A 60 23.70 -2.41 -6.90
CA PRO A 60 22.63 -3.01 -6.14
C PRO A 60 22.06 -2.04 -5.09
N LEU A 61 22.86 -1.17 -4.48
CA LEU A 61 22.37 -0.14 -3.56
C LEU A 61 21.34 0.78 -4.25
N ARG A 62 21.66 1.28 -5.45
CA ARG A 62 20.74 2.09 -6.28
C ARG A 62 19.51 1.31 -6.71
N MET A 63 19.66 0.02 -7.02
CA MET A 63 18.52 -0.82 -7.40
C MET A 63 17.57 -1.06 -6.22
N ILE A 64 18.11 -1.31 -5.02
CA ILE A 64 17.31 -1.47 -3.80
C ILE A 64 16.55 -0.19 -3.50
N ASP A 65 17.22 0.96 -3.56
CA ASP A 65 16.60 2.27 -3.34
C ASP A 65 15.44 2.55 -4.33
N LYS A 66 15.66 2.35 -5.63
CA LYS A 66 14.61 2.50 -6.65
C LYS A 66 13.42 1.57 -6.42
N ARG A 67 13.66 0.31 -6.04
CA ARG A 67 12.60 -0.64 -5.73
C ARG A 67 11.83 -0.22 -4.47
N GLY A 68 12.53 0.24 -3.44
CA GLY A 68 11.95 0.79 -2.22
C GLY A 68 11.03 1.96 -2.52
N PHE A 69 11.49 2.92 -3.32
CA PHE A 69 10.68 4.06 -3.76
C PHE A 69 9.42 3.62 -4.50
N ALA A 70 9.53 2.66 -5.43
CA ALA A 70 8.38 2.13 -6.17
C ALA A 70 7.36 1.46 -5.23
N HIS A 71 7.82 0.62 -4.30
CA HIS A 71 6.95 -0.05 -3.34
C HIS A 71 6.24 0.93 -2.39
N VAL A 72 6.95 1.97 -1.92
CA VAL A 72 6.34 3.04 -1.10
C VAL A 72 5.26 3.77 -1.88
N THR A 73 5.56 4.12 -3.14
CA THR A 73 4.60 4.82 -4.02
C THR A 73 3.35 3.97 -4.24
N GLU A 74 3.51 2.69 -4.55
CA GLU A 74 2.41 1.74 -4.72
C GLU A 74 1.58 1.59 -3.44
N ARG A 75 2.22 1.48 -2.28
CA ARG A 75 1.54 1.41 -0.99
C ARG A 75 0.68 2.65 -0.72
N GLU A 76 1.20 3.85 -1.04
CA GLU A 76 0.43 5.09 -0.89
C GLU A 76 -0.77 5.14 -1.85
N HIS A 77 -0.63 4.62 -3.07
CA HIS A 77 -1.78 4.46 -3.97
C HIS A 77 -2.84 3.52 -3.39
N ILE A 78 -2.43 2.37 -2.85
CA ILE A 78 -3.33 1.42 -2.20
C ILE A 78 -4.04 2.05 -1.00
N ARG A 79 -3.32 2.80 -0.14
CA ARG A 79 -3.94 3.54 0.98
C ARG A 79 -5.03 4.48 0.50
N LYS A 80 -4.77 5.26 -0.55
CA LYS A 80 -5.75 6.19 -1.13
C LYS A 80 -6.99 5.46 -1.67
N LEU A 81 -6.79 4.32 -2.36
CA LEU A 81 -7.89 3.49 -2.87
C LEU A 81 -8.74 2.94 -1.72
N ASN A 82 -8.11 2.40 -0.67
CA ASN A 82 -8.82 1.92 0.52
C ASN A 82 -9.66 3.01 1.17
N THR A 83 -9.09 4.21 1.37
CA THR A 83 -9.83 5.35 1.92
C THR A 83 -11.03 5.72 1.04
N SER A 84 -10.86 5.73 -0.29
CA SER A 84 -11.94 6.03 -1.22
C SER A 84 -13.09 5.01 -1.15
N ILE A 85 -12.78 3.72 -1.07
CA ILE A 85 -13.78 2.64 -0.96
C ILE A 85 -14.56 2.76 0.35
N LEU A 86 -13.85 2.98 1.46
CA LEU A 86 -14.47 3.15 2.78
C LEU A 86 -15.40 4.38 2.82
N LEU A 87 -14.98 5.50 2.22
CA LEU A 87 -15.82 6.70 2.11
C LEU A 87 -17.09 6.41 1.29
N HIS A 88 -16.97 5.69 0.18
CA HIS A 88 -18.13 5.33 -0.64
C HIS A 88 -19.13 4.46 0.14
N GLN A 89 -18.65 3.46 0.87
CA GLN A 89 -19.49 2.62 1.75
C GLN A 89 -20.19 3.47 2.83
N PHE A 90 -19.47 4.40 3.46
CA PHE A 90 -20.04 5.31 4.46
C PHE A 90 -21.15 6.20 3.88
N TYR A 91 -20.91 6.85 2.74
CA TYR A 91 -21.90 7.69 2.07
C TYR A 91 -23.14 6.89 1.66
N SER A 92 -22.96 5.66 1.18
CA SER A 92 -24.09 4.78 0.86
C SER A 92 -24.98 4.52 2.08
N ILE A 93 -24.39 4.10 3.20
CA ILE A 93 -25.13 3.80 4.43
C ILE A 93 -25.88 5.04 4.91
N TYR A 94 -25.20 6.18 4.96
CA TYR A 94 -25.80 7.44 5.41
C TYR A 94 -26.97 7.88 4.50
N THR A 95 -26.83 7.69 3.18
CA THR A 95 -27.90 8.00 2.22
C THR A 95 -29.13 7.10 2.45
N ILE A 96 -28.93 5.82 2.75
CA ILE A 96 -30.00 4.87 3.08
C ILE A 96 -30.68 5.25 4.41
N GLU A 97 -29.91 5.58 5.44
CA GLU A 97 -30.45 6.02 6.73
C GLU A 97 -31.29 7.30 6.61
N LEU A 98 -30.82 8.30 5.85
CA LEU A 98 -31.59 9.50 5.58
C LEU A 98 -32.89 9.18 4.83
N TRP A 99 -32.83 8.34 3.80
CA TRP A 99 -34.02 7.91 3.06
C TRP A 99 -35.03 7.19 3.96
N THR A 100 -34.58 6.22 4.76
CA THR A 100 -35.46 5.47 5.67
C THR A 100 -36.06 6.33 6.79
N ARG A 101 -35.34 7.37 7.23
CA ARG A 101 -35.79 8.28 8.30
C ARG A 101 -36.77 9.35 7.81
N TYR A 102 -36.56 9.88 6.61
CA TYR A 102 -37.34 11.01 6.08
C TYR A 102 -38.40 10.63 5.05
N PHE A 103 -38.28 9.49 4.37
CA PHE A 103 -39.24 8.97 3.39
C PHE A 103 -39.97 7.71 3.88
N LYS A 104 -40.48 7.72 5.13
CA LYS A 104 -41.53 6.76 5.53
C LYS A 104 -42.82 7.08 4.76
N TRP A 105 -42.98 6.47 3.58
CA TRP A 105 -44.27 6.46 2.89
C TRP A 105 -45.30 5.70 3.74
N PRO A 106 -46.46 6.31 4.07
CA PRO A 106 -47.56 5.58 4.68
C PRO A 106 -48.24 4.76 3.58
N PHE A 107 -47.80 3.52 3.37
CA PHE A 107 -48.65 2.55 2.68
C PHE A 107 -49.76 2.16 3.66
N LYS A 108 -50.93 2.76 3.46
CA LYS A 108 -52.20 2.35 4.02
C LYS A 108 -53.04 1.74 2.91
#